data_AF-A0A3D0P897-F1
#
_entry.id   AF-A0A3D0P897-F1
#
_cell.length_a   1.000
_cell.length_b   1.000
_cell.length_c   1.000
_cell.angle_alpha   90.00
_cell.angle_beta   90.00
_cell.angle_gamma   90.00
#
_symmetry.space_group_name_H-M   'P 1'
#
loop_
_entity.id
_entity.type
_entity.pdbx_description
1 polymer ?
#
loop_
_entity_poly.entity_id
_entity_poly.type
_entity_poly.pdbx_seq_one_letter_code
_entity_poly.pdbx_strand_id
1 'polypeptide(L)'
;MKAGLDRQLLGWIETFSCRQQHDLLPQLKRPDGSPALHHQWGQRNRPDWDARGLVIWPRGGQRLHLTHSLHWPQAWGQRKSGETIRLALRWWAEAAECRINGSTIHRGDLFDTACRWPLPEWFGPGEVLEVELLLQSPRHDDGA
;
A
#
# COMPACT_ATOMS: atom_id res chain seq x y z
N MET A 1 -39.56 -21.62 9.33
CA MET A 1 -38.57 -21.21 10.35
C MET A 1 -37.10 -21.30 9.89
N LYS A 2 -36.77 -21.59 8.62
CA LYS A 2 -35.37 -21.61 8.11
C LYS A 2 -34.87 -20.29 7.53
N ALA A 3 -35.75 -19.42 7.04
CA ALA A 3 -35.36 -18.17 6.36
C ALA A 3 -34.81 -17.06 7.27
N GLY A 4 -34.93 -17.20 8.61
CA GLY A 4 -34.45 -16.20 9.57
C GLY A 4 -32.96 -16.36 9.94
N LEU A 5 -32.45 -17.60 9.94
CA LEU A 5 -31.08 -17.92 10.35
C LEU A 5 -30.05 -17.60 9.25
N ASP A 6 -30.39 -17.79 7.98
CA ASP A 6 -29.51 -17.46 6.85
C ASP A 6 -29.21 -15.95 6.78
N ARG A 7 -30.18 -15.10 7.15
CA ARG A 7 -30.01 -13.65 7.18
C ARG A 7 -29.15 -13.16 8.35
N GLN A 8 -29.09 -13.92 9.44
CA GLN A 8 -28.19 -13.65 10.58
C GLN A 8 -26.76 -14.15 10.32
N LEU A 9 -26.60 -15.25 9.58
CA LEU A 9 -25.28 -15.81 9.26
C LEU A 9 -24.55 -15.07 8.13
N LEU A 10 -25.27 -14.45 7.20
CA LEU A 10 -24.69 -13.56 6.17
C LEU A 10 -24.05 -12.28 6.75
N GLY A 11 -24.38 -11.92 8.00
CA GLY A 11 -23.74 -10.81 8.70
C GLY A 11 -22.45 -11.20 9.43
N TRP A 12 -22.15 -12.49 9.58
CA TRP A 12 -21.05 -12.97 10.44
C TRP A 12 -19.80 -13.39 9.66
N ILE A 13 -19.96 -13.78 8.40
CA ILE A 13 -18.83 -13.75 7.46
C ILE A 13 -18.75 -12.32 6.95
N GLU A 14 -18.14 -11.43 7.74
CA GLU A 14 -17.63 -10.15 7.26
C GLU A 14 -16.55 -10.44 6.21
N THR A 15 -17.00 -10.78 5.00
CA THR A 15 -16.18 -10.58 3.82
C THR A 15 -16.05 -9.07 3.77
N PHE A 16 -14.94 -8.53 4.27
CA PHE A 16 -14.59 -7.11 4.22
C PHE A 16 -14.64 -6.66 2.76
N SER A 17 -15.83 -6.34 2.26
CA SER A 17 -16.03 -5.84 0.91
C SER A 17 -15.51 -4.42 0.92
N CYS A 18 -14.43 -4.20 0.17
CA CYS A 18 -13.88 -2.89 -0.03
C CYS A 18 -14.97 -2.01 -0.66
N ARG A 19 -15.52 -1.06 0.10
CA ARG A 19 -16.56 -0.14 -0.40
C ARG A 19 -15.96 0.80 -1.45
N GLN A 20 -14.76 1.30 -1.18
CA GLN A 20 -14.01 2.19 -2.06
C GLN A 20 -12.51 1.93 -1.87
N GLN A 21 -11.76 2.06 -2.96
CA GLN A 21 -10.31 1.95 -2.98
C GLN A 21 -9.72 3.22 -3.60
N HIS A 22 -8.56 3.62 -3.11
CA HIS A 22 -7.74 4.65 -3.72
C HIS A 22 -6.35 4.07 -3.96
N ASP A 23 -5.90 4.06 -5.21
CA ASP A 23 -4.60 3.50 -5.57
C ASP A 23 -3.50 4.55 -5.38
N LEU A 24 -2.52 4.21 -4.55
CA LEU A 24 -1.38 5.07 -4.23
C LEU A 24 -0.18 4.84 -5.15
N LEU A 25 -0.09 3.70 -5.84
CA LEU A 25 1.09 3.34 -6.64
C LEU A 25 1.49 4.43 -7.65
N PRO A 26 0.55 5.04 -8.42
CA PRO A 26 0.90 6.10 -9.36
C PRO A 26 1.35 7.41 -8.71
N GLN A 27 1.13 7.57 -7.40
CA GLN A 27 1.36 8.82 -6.67
C GLN A 27 2.62 8.78 -5.80
N LEU A 28 3.17 7.58 -5.58
CA LEU A 28 4.45 7.38 -4.91
C LEU A 28 5.58 7.94 -5.77
N LYS A 29 6.50 8.64 -5.11
CA LYS A 29 7.67 9.27 -5.73
C LYS A 29 8.94 8.84 -5.04
N ARG A 30 10.05 8.93 -5.74
CA ARG A 30 11.40 8.79 -5.20
C ARG A 30 11.85 10.12 -4.57
N PRO A 31 12.94 10.15 -3.78
CA PRO A 31 13.41 11.39 -3.15
C PRO A 31 13.79 12.50 -4.12
N ASP A 32 14.16 12.15 -5.36
CA ASP A 32 14.44 13.10 -6.45
C ASP A 32 13.16 13.62 -7.14
N GLY A 33 11.98 13.22 -6.66
CA GLY A 33 10.68 13.60 -7.20
C GLY A 33 10.22 12.76 -8.39
N SER A 34 11.06 11.84 -8.90
CA SER A 34 10.69 10.98 -10.02
C SER A 34 9.64 9.93 -9.61
N PRO A 35 8.78 9.46 -10.52
CA PRO A 35 7.75 8.47 -10.18
C PRO A 35 8.34 7.15 -9.68
N ALA A 36 7.59 6.47 -8.80
CA ALA A 36 7.93 5.12 -8.36
C ALA A 36 7.82 4.09 -9.51
N LEU A 37 6.71 4.18 -10.25
CA LEU A 37 6.39 3.34 -11.42
C LEU A 37 7.21 3.74 -12.65
N HIS A 38 7.26 2.85 -13.65
CA HIS A 38 7.83 3.14 -14.97
C HIS A 38 9.30 3.55 -14.94
N HIS A 39 10.04 3.06 -13.93
CA HIS A 39 11.47 3.27 -13.86
C HIS A 39 12.14 2.61 -15.08
N GLN A 40 13.03 3.33 -15.77
CA GLN A 40 13.63 2.89 -17.04
C GLN A 40 14.30 1.52 -16.94
N TRP A 41 14.94 1.23 -15.80
CA TRP A 41 15.51 -0.09 -15.57
C TRP A 41 14.43 -1.19 -15.53
N GLY A 42 13.29 -0.95 -14.89
CA GLY A 42 12.19 -1.90 -14.81
C GLY A 42 11.58 -2.17 -16.18
N GLN A 43 11.31 -1.13 -16.96
CA GLN A 43 10.83 -1.27 -18.34
C GLN A 43 11.76 -2.10 -19.22
N ARG A 44 13.08 -1.94 -19.05
CA ARG A 44 14.07 -2.67 -19.83
C ARG A 44 14.25 -4.12 -19.39
N ASN A 45 14.23 -4.40 -18.09
CA ASN A 45 14.63 -5.69 -17.53
C ASN A 45 13.45 -6.57 -17.12
N ARG A 46 12.30 -5.97 -16.78
CA ARG A 46 11.06 -6.63 -16.34
C ARG A 46 9.83 -5.96 -16.98
N PRO A 47 9.74 -5.90 -18.33
CA PRO A 47 8.63 -5.22 -19.03
C PRO A 47 7.26 -5.84 -18.70
N ASP A 48 7.22 -7.14 -18.39
CA ASP A 48 6.01 -7.86 -17.98
C ASP A 48 5.51 -7.39 -16.60
N TRP A 49 6.43 -7.05 -15.68
CA TRP A 49 6.10 -6.50 -14.37
C TRP A 49 5.67 -5.03 -14.49
N ASP A 50 6.34 -4.26 -15.35
CA ASP A 50 6.02 -2.84 -15.56
C ASP A 50 4.61 -2.69 -16.17
N ALA A 51 4.27 -3.54 -17.15
CA ALA A 51 2.94 -3.58 -17.75
C ALA A 51 1.82 -3.92 -16.74
N ARG A 52 2.16 -4.57 -15.61
CA ARG A 52 1.24 -4.86 -14.51
C ARG A 52 1.14 -3.72 -13.50
N GLY A 53 1.88 -2.63 -13.67
CA GLY A 53 1.88 -1.47 -12.78
C GLY A 53 2.60 -1.72 -11.46
N LEU A 54 3.65 -2.56 -11.46
CA LEU A 54 4.47 -2.79 -10.26
C LEU A 54 5.57 -1.73 -10.12
N VAL A 55 5.95 -1.42 -8.88
CA VAL A 55 7.15 -0.63 -8.60
C VAL A 55 8.35 -1.57 -8.58
N ILE A 56 9.25 -1.45 -9.54
CA ILE A 56 10.29 -2.46 -9.77
C ILE A 56 11.67 -1.85 -9.62
N TRP A 57 12.59 -2.56 -8.95
CA TRP A 57 13.97 -2.13 -8.81
C TRP A 57 14.96 -3.32 -8.78
N PRO A 58 16.24 -3.09 -9.13
CA PRO A 58 17.19 -4.18 -9.30
C PRO A 58 17.43 -5.00 -8.03
N ARG A 59 17.67 -6.30 -8.19
CA ARG A 59 18.19 -7.19 -7.14
C ARG A 59 19.55 -6.76 -6.59
N GLY A 60 19.99 -7.44 -5.54
CA GLY A 60 21.33 -7.31 -4.97
C GLY A 60 21.36 -6.48 -3.70
N GLY A 61 20.28 -6.46 -2.92
CA GLY A 61 20.21 -5.65 -1.70
C GLY A 61 20.06 -4.15 -1.97
N GLN A 62 19.51 -3.77 -3.13
CA GLN A 62 19.34 -2.37 -3.49
C GLN A 62 18.21 -1.76 -2.68
N ARG A 63 18.46 -0.56 -2.16
CA ARG A 63 17.47 0.19 -1.39
C ARG A 63 16.60 1.03 -2.30
N LEU A 64 15.32 1.06 -1.98
CA LEU A 64 14.32 1.89 -2.59
C LEU A 64 13.62 2.69 -1.49
N HIS A 65 13.64 4.02 -1.61
CA HIS A 65 12.85 4.93 -0.77
C HIS A 65 11.76 5.55 -1.62
N LEU A 66 10.51 5.44 -1.17
CA LEU A 66 9.37 6.07 -1.79
C LEU A 66 8.64 6.96 -0.78
N THR A 67 8.08 8.06 -1.24
CA THR A 67 7.32 9.01 -0.44
C THR A 67 6.05 9.45 -1.14
N HIS A 68 5.04 9.81 -0.34
CA HIS A 68 3.82 10.46 -0.82
C HIS A 68 3.10 11.17 0.33
N SER A 69 2.64 12.40 0.09
CA SER A 69 1.75 13.12 1.00
C SER A 69 0.31 12.72 0.70
N LEU A 70 -0.24 11.82 1.51
CA LEU A 70 -1.59 11.28 1.36
C LEU A 70 -2.62 12.27 1.91
N HIS A 71 -3.33 12.90 0.99
CA HIS A 71 -4.53 13.69 1.30
C HIS A 71 -5.78 12.82 1.29
N TRP A 72 -6.81 13.25 1.99
CA TRP A 72 -8.12 12.62 1.91
C TRP A 72 -8.64 12.60 0.45
N PRO A 73 -8.88 11.42 -0.15
CA PRO A 73 -9.35 11.34 -1.53
C PRO A 73 -10.71 12.02 -1.70
N GLN A 74 -10.82 12.93 -2.66
CA GLN A 74 -12.06 13.69 -2.91
C GLN A 74 -13.27 12.75 -3.14
N ALA A 75 -13.06 11.62 -3.82
CA ALA A 75 -14.10 10.64 -4.11
C ALA A 75 -14.71 9.99 -2.85
N TRP A 76 -14.02 10.04 -1.71
CA TRP A 76 -14.50 9.47 -0.45
C TRP A 76 -15.52 10.38 0.26
N GLY A 77 -15.58 11.67 -0.11
CA GLY A 77 -16.53 12.62 0.49
C GLY A 77 -16.17 12.94 1.94
N GLN A 78 -17.12 12.78 2.86
CA GLN A 78 -16.88 12.97 4.29
C GLN A 78 -16.65 11.62 4.98
N ARG A 79 -15.78 11.61 6.00
CA ARG A 79 -15.58 10.41 6.82
C ARG A 79 -16.86 10.05 7.56
N LYS A 80 -17.30 8.79 7.47
CA LYS A 80 -18.50 8.34 8.18
C LYS A 80 -18.11 7.63 9.48
N SER A 81 -18.97 7.74 10.49
CA SER A 81 -18.79 7.02 11.74
C SER A 81 -18.82 5.50 11.50
N GLY A 82 -17.91 4.77 12.14
CA GLY A 82 -17.78 3.32 12.02
C GLY A 82 -17.03 2.82 10.78
N GLU A 83 -16.52 3.70 9.90
CA GLU A 83 -15.70 3.28 8.77
C GLU A 83 -14.26 2.96 9.23
N THR A 84 -13.80 1.75 8.89
CA THR A 84 -12.39 1.40 9.03
C THR A 84 -11.67 1.54 7.70
N ILE A 85 -10.78 2.51 7.62
CA ILE A 85 -9.91 2.74 6.46
C ILE A 85 -8.57 2.07 6.75
N ARG A 86 -7.99 1.39 5.75
CA ARG A 86 -6.71 0.69 5.90
C ARG A 86 -5.76 1.03 4.77
N LEU A 87 -4.49 1.24 5.11
CA LEU A 87 -3.39 1.21 4.16
C LEU A 87 -3.05 -0.26 3.90
N ALA A 88 -3.22 -0.67 2.65
CA ALA A 88 -2.94 -2.02 2.20
C ALA A 88 -1.72 -2.00 1.28
N LEU A 89 -0.67 -2.74 1.67
CA LEU A 89 0.57 -2.84 0.92
C LEU A 89 0.93 -4.31 0.75
N ARG A 90 1.61 -4.61 -0.35
CA ARG A 90 2.27 -5.90 -0.58
C ARG A 90 3.63 -5.63 -1.21
N TRP A 91 4.61 -6.46 -0.92
CA TRP A 91 5.97 -6.33 -1.46
C TRP A 91 6.62 -7.69 -1.70
N TRP A 92 7.64 -7.67 -2.55
CA TRP A 92 8.69 -8.65 -2.66
C TRP A 92 10.03 -7.96 -2.36
N ALA A 93 10.41 -7.99 -1.08
CA ALA A 93 11.56 -7.27 -0.55
C ALA A 93 12.23 -8.09 0.57
N GLU A 94 13.56 -8.04 0.66
CA GLU A 94 14.33 -8.61 1.79
C GLU A 94 14.01 -7.90 3.10
N ALA A 95 13.76 -6.59 3.02
CA ALA A 95 13.28 -5.80 4.13
C ALA A 95 12.30 -4.74 3.60
N ALA A 96 11.22 -4.53 4.34
CA ALA A 96 10.25 -3.48 4.11
C ALA A 96 9.96 -2.73 5.40
N GLU A 97 9.93 -1.41 5.33
CA GLU A 97 9.54 -0.54 6.42
C GLU A 97 8.54 0.49 5.89
N CYS A 98 7.36 0.53 6.51
CA CYS A 98 6.35 1.55 6.24
C CYS A 98 6.32 2.54 7.42
N ARG A 99 6.49 3.83 7.11
CA ARG A 99 6.43 4.92 8.07
C ARG A 99 5.32 5.88 7.68
N ILE A 100 4.68 6.43 8.71
CA ILE A 100 3.66 7.46 8.60
C ILE A 100 4.07 8.61 9.51
N ASN A 101 4.14 9.83 8.97
CA ASN A 101 4.60 11.02 9.69
C ASN A 101 5.94 10.79 10.42
N GLY A 102 6.87 10.12 9.73
CA GLY A 102 8.19 9.78 10.26
C GLY A 102 8.25 8.63 11.26
N SER A 103 7.11 8.07 11.70
CA SER A 103 7.07 6.95 12.65
C SER A 103 6.87 5.61 11.94
N THR A 104 7.68 4.60 12.27
CA THR A 104 7.52 3.25 11.74
C THR A 104 6.23 2.62 12.26
N ILE A 105 5.30 2.31 11.35
CA ILE A 105 4.02 1.65 11.69
C ILE A 105 4.06 0.15 11.38
N HIS A 106 4.97 -0.29 10.52
CA HIS A 106 5.11 -1.70 10.16
C HIS A 106 6.51 -2.00 9.59
N ARG A 107 6.99 -3.21 9.86
CA ARG A 107 8.19 -3.82 9.26
C ARG A 107 7.82 -5.20 8.76
N GLY A 108 8.39 -5.61 7.63
CA GLY A 108 8.26 -6.97 7.11
C GLY A 108 9.45 -7.35 6.23
N ASP A 109 9.38 -8.53 5.64
CA ASP A 109 10.45 -9.17 4.87
C ASP A 109 9.88 -10.09 3.78
N LEU A 110 10.68 -11.05 3.30
CA LEU A 110 10.27 -12.02 2.28
C LEU A 110 9.19 -13.00 2.74
N PHE A 111 8.98 -13.15 4.04
CA PHE A 111 7.98 -14.04 4.63
C PHE A 111 6.78 -13.26 5.16
N ASP A 112 7.00 -12.04 5.65
CA ASP A 112 5.96 -11.07 5.99
C ASP A 112 5.81 -10.04 4.86
N THR A 113 5.07 -10.41 3.82
CA THR A 113 5.03 -9.70 2.52
C THR A 113 3.88 -8.69 2.38
N ALA A 114 3.15 -8.40 3.45
CA ALA A 114 1.97 -7.55 3.37
C ALA A 114 1.71 -6.73 4.64
N CYS A 115 1.30 -5.47 4.45
CA CYS A 115 0.82 -4.61 5.52
C CYS A 115 -0.67 -4.35 5.33
N ARG A 116 -1.45 -4.45 6.40
CA ARG A 116 -2.84 -3.97 6.47
C ARG A 116 -3.01 -3.12 7.72
N TRP A 117 -2.60 -1.87 7.64
CA TRP A 117 -2.59 -0.97 8.78
C TRP A 117 -3.86 -0.09 8.81
N PRO A 118 -4.62 -0.05 9.92
CA PRO A 118 -5.74 0.87 10.06
C PRO A 118 -5.25 2.32 10.12
N LEU A 119 -5.81 3.19 9.28
CA LEU A 119 -5.51 4.62 9.35
C LEU A 119 -6.06 5.21 10.66
N PRO A 120 -5.41 6.25 11.21
CA PRO A 120 -5.86 6.87 12.45
C PRO A 120 -7.29 7.44 12.32
N GLU A 121 -8.04 7.45 13.43
CA GLU A 121 -9.42 7.96 13.45
C GLU A 121 -9.55 9.44 13.13
N TRP A 122 -8.50 10.21 13.38
CA TRP A 122 -8.45 11.64 13.08
C TRP A 122 -8.24 11.96 11.59
N PHE A 123 -7.74 11.02 10.78
CA PHE A 123 -7.46 11.30 9.38
C PHE A 123 -8.77 11.51 8.59
N GLY A 124 -8.92 12.69 8.00
CA GLY A 124 -10.15 13.12 7.34
C GLY A 124 -9.90 14.25 6.34
N PRO A 125 -10.96 14.84 5.76
CA PRO A 125 -10.83 15.99 4.87
C PRO A 125 -10.00 17.12 5.48
N GLY A 126 -8.99 17.60 4.75
CA GLY A 126 -8.07 18.65 5.21
C GLY A 126 -6.80 18.13 5.90
N GLU A 127 -6.81 16.88 6.38
CA GLU A 127 -5.65 16.25 7.00
C GLU A 127 -4.70 15.62 5.97
N VAL A 128 -3.45 15.43 6.38
CA VAL A 128 -2.39 14.85 5.55
C VAL A 128 -1.63 13.78 6.34
N LEU A 129 -1.33 12.67 5.67
CA LEU A 129 -0.38 11.66 6.18
C LEU A 129 0.84 11.62 5.27
N GLU A 130 2.02 11.82 5.82
CA GLU A 130 3.28 11.63 5.10
C GLU A 130 3.62 10.14 5.09
N VAL A 131 3.46 9.50 3.94
CA VAL A 131 3.76 8.09 3.74
C VAL A 131 5.20 7.95 3.27
N GLU A 132 5.97 7.09 3.93
CA GLU A 132 7.29 6.68 3.47
C GLU A 132 7.38 5.15 3.42
N LEU A 133 7.98 4.62 2.36
CA LEU A 133 8.32 3.22 2.21
C LEU A 133 9.83 3.09 2.03
N LEU A 134 10.49 2.34 2.90
CA LEU A 134 11.89 1.96 2.75
C LEU A 134 11.95 0.47 2.48
N LEU A 135 12.42 0.10 1.30
CA LEU A 135 12.43 -1.27 0.80
C LEU A 135 13.87 -1.65 0.44
N GLN A 136 14.21 -2.91 0.60
CA GLN A 136 15.47 -3.49 0.15
C GLN A 136 15.16 -4.69 -0.74
N SER A 137 15.68 -4.72 -1.97
CA SER A 137 15.47 -5.88 -2.84
C SER A 137 16.20 -7.11 -2.31
N PRO A 138 15.69 -8.32 -2.58
CA PRO A 138 16.44 -9.56 -2.34
C PRO A 138 17.80 -9.57 -3.03
N ARG A 139 18.71 -10.41 -2.53
CA ARG A 139 20.03 -10.59 -3.16
C ARG A 139 19.94 -11.18 -4.56
N HIS A 140 19.04 -12.14 -4.75
CA HIS A 140 18.97 -12.95 -5.98
C HIS A 140 17.79 -12.58 -6.89
N ASP A 141 16.77 -11.93 -6.35
CA ASP A 141 15.55 -11.54 -7.07
C ASP A 141 15.36 -10.02 -7.08
N ASP A 142 14.75 -9.52 -8.16
CA ASP A 142 14.44 -8.10 -8.28
C ASP A 142 13.30 -7.73 -7.33
N GLY A 143 13.32 -6.51 -6.81
CA GLY A 143 12.29 -6.04 -5.89
C GLY A 143 10.99 -5.65 -6.61
N ALA A 144 9.85 -5.86 -5.94
CA ALA A 144 8.52 -5.46 -6.40
C ALA A 144 7.60 -5.02 -5.25
#